data_AF-A0A7X5JF58-F1
#
_entry.id   AF-A0A7X5JF58-F1
#
_cell.length_a   1.000
_cell.length_b   1.000
_cell.length_c   1.000
_cell.angle_alpha   90.00
_cell.angle_beta   90.00
_cell.angle_gamma   90.00
#
_symmetry.space_group_name_H-M   'P 1'
#
loop_
_entity.id
_entity.type
_entity.pdbx_description
1 polymer ?
#
loop_
_entity_poly.entity_id
_entity_poly.type
_entity_poly.pdbx_seq_one_letter_code
_entity_poly.pdbx_strand_id
1 'polypeptide(L)'
;MKNIAFIDGQNLYMGTKSSDQPWEVDLVKFRKYLQYKYKVDEAYYFLGYVQDENEDLYEKIQKSGYILKFREHNPAMLGTKKGNVDSDIIFYIMKKLYLKEDFERIVLVSGDGDYKMLLDFLIEEDKFAMLLFPNKKFASSLYKKIKSDHKTFLEDTDVRKKIS
;
A
#
# COMPACT_ATOMS: atom_id res chain seq x y z
N MET A 1 20.27 6.36 1.03
CA MET A 1 18.88 6.71 0.65
C MET A 1 17.96 5.69 1.30
N LYS A 2 16.65 5.94 1.34
CA LYS A 2 15.70 5.03 1.96
C LYS A 2 14.53 4.80 1.02
N ASN A 3 13.82 3.70 1.23
CA ASN A 3 12.66 3.35 0.43
C ASN A 3 11.42 4.12 0.89
N ILE A 4 10.44 4.23 0.00
CA ILE A 4 9.13 4.80 0.31
C ILE A 4 8.07 3.71 0.13
N ALA A 5 7.09 3.66 1.03
CA ALA A 5 5.95 2.76 0.92
C ALA A 5 4.68 3.50 0.48
N PHE A 6 3.93 2.89 -0.43
CA PHE A 6 2.59 3.30 -0.84
C PHE A 6 1.62 2.18 -0.48
N ILE A 7 0.61 2.52 0.32
CA ILE A 7 -0.33 1.55 0.88
C ILE A 7 -1.73 1.90 0.42
N ASP A 8 -2.34 0.98 -0.32
CA ASP A 8 -3.78 1.01 -0.57
C ASP A 8 -4.49 0.49 0.69
N GLY A 9 -5.02 1.42 1.48
CA GLY A 9 -5.64 1.10 2.76
C GLY A 9 -6.91 0.25 2.63
N GLN A 10 -7.66 0.41 1.55
CA GLN A 10 -8.84 -0.41 1.30
C GLN A 10 -8.45 -1.81 0.90
N ASN A 11 -7.46 -1.97 0.03
CA ASN A 11 -6.97 -3.29 -0.37
C ASN A 11 -6.31 -4.03 0.79
N LEU A 12 -5.54 -3.33 1.64
CA LEU A 12 -4.97 -3.91 2.86
C LEU A 12 -6.09 -4.45 3.78
N TYR A 13 -7.07 -3.61 4.11
CA TYR A 13 -8.16 -3.99 5.01
C TYR A 13 -9.02 -5.13 4.45
N MET A 14 -9.53 -4.97 3.23
CA MET A 14 -10.38 -5.98 2.60
C MET A 14 -9.61 -7.28 2.38
N GLY A 15 -8.33 -7.18 2.04
CA GLY A 15 -7.45 -8.31 1.82
C GLY A 15 -7.22 -9.13 3.08
N THR A 16 -6.88 -8.52 4.22
CA THR A 16 -6.69 -9.31 5.45
C THR A 16 -8.00 -9.88 5.99
N LYS A 17 -9.13 -9.15 5.84
CA LYS A 17 -10.45 -9.60 6.27
C LYS A 17 -11.04 -10.72 5.41
N SER A 18 -10.72 -10.76 4.12
CA SER A 18 -11.22 -11.77 3.17
C SER A 18 -10.28 -12.96 2.98
N SER A 19 -9.22 -13.06 3.79
CA SER A 19 -8.32 -14.23 3.80
C SER A 19 -9.01 -15.45 4.42
N ASP A 20 -8.48 -16.64 4.15
CA ASP A 20 -9.05 -17.90 4.68
C ASP A 20 -9.02 -17.94 6.23
N GLN A 21 -8.09 -17.20 6.83
CA GLN A 21 -8.04 -16.95 8.27
C GLN A 21 -8.04 -15.44 8.54
N PRO A 22 -9.23 -14.80 8.58
CA PRO A 22 -9.36 -13.35 8.72
C PRO A 22 -8.54 -12.77 9.87
N TRP A 23 -7.91 -11.63 9.62
CA TRP A 23 -7.03 -10.99 10.58
C TRP A 23 -6.94 -9.48 10.39
N GLU A 24 -6.32 -8.84 11.38
CA GLU A 24 -6.12 -7.40 11.41
C GLU A 24 -4.64 -7.07 11.49
N VAL A 25 -4.26 -6.01 10.79
CA VAL A 25 -2.91 -5.47 10.85
C VAL A 25 -2.83 -4.51 12.02
N ASP A 26 -1.90 -4.75 12.93
CA ASP A 26 -1.43 -3.75 13.88
C ASP A 26 -0.58 -2.74 13.12
N LEU A 27 -1.14 -1.54 12.90
CA LEU A 27 -0.50 -0.47 12.13
C LEU A 27 0.84 -0.02 12.74
N VAL A 28 1.01 -0.06 14.06
CA VAL A 28 2.27 0.32 14.72
C VAL A 28 3.33 -0.73 14.43
N LYS A 29 2.99 -2.01 14.58
CA LYS A 29 3.91 -3.11 14.25
C LYS A 29 4.23 -3.15 12.76
N PHE A 30 3.23 -2.92 11.90
CA PHE A 30 3.42 -2.91 10.46
C PHE A 30 4.33 -1.77 10.02
N ARG A 31 4.20 -0.57 10.60
CA ARG A 31 5.12 0.54 10.32
C ARG A 31 6.57 0.18 10.67
N LYS A 32 6.79 -0.42 11.84
CA LYS A 32 8.12 -0.91 12.28
C LYS A 32 8.65 -1.98 11.34
N TYR A 33 7.80 -2.90 10.90
CA TYR A 33 8.16 -3.95 9.95
C TYR A 33 8.63 -3.37 8.61
N LEU A 34 7.89 -2.39 8.05
CA LEU A 34 8.29 -1.67 6.84
C LEU A 34 9.65 -0.98 7.00
N GLN A 35 9.85 -0.30 8.14
CA GLN A 35 11.10 0.39 8.46
C GLN A 35 12.28 -0.58 8.57
N TYR A 36 12.16 -1.65 9.34
CA TYR A 36 13.30 -2.53 9.63
C TYR A 36 13.65 -3.45 8.46
N LYS A 37 12.63 -4.08 7.85
CA LYS A 37 12.83 -5.09 6.81
C LYS A 37 13.08 -4.46 5.44
N TYR A 38 12.31 -3.43 5.10
CA TYR A 38 12.37 -2.81 3.77
C TYR A 38 13.01 -1.42 3.75
N LYS A 39 13.58 -0.97 4.88
CA LYS A 39 14.25 0.34 4.99
C LYS A 39 13.36 1.50 4.54
N VAL A 40 12.06 1.40 4.83
CA VAL A 40 11.06 2.42 4.50
C VAL A 40 11.14 3.59 5.47
N ASP A 41 11.41 4.78 4.94
CA ASP A 41 11.42 6.02 5.72
C ASP A 41 10.06 6.69 5.76
N GLU A 42 9.43 6.85 4.59
CA GLU A 42 8.10 7.43 4.45
C GLU A 42 7.11 6.35 4.03
N ALA A 43 5.94 6.31 4.66
CA ALA A 43 4.88 5.38 4.32
C ALA A 43 3.57 6.16 4.12
N TYR A 44 3.14 6.27 2.87
CA TYR A 44 1.90 6.93 2.48
C TYR A 44 0.74 5.93 2.54
N TYR A 45 -0.29 6.27 3.30
CA TYR A 45 -1.48 5.44 3.49
C TYR A 45 -2.67 6.11 2.80
N PHE A 46 -3.19 5.50 1.75
CA PHE A 46 -4.26 6.07 0.94
C PHE A 46 -5.62 5.52 1.34
N LEU A 47 -6.59 6.42 1.47
CA LEU A 47 -8.00 6.13 1.67
C LEU A 47 -8.85 6.90 0.64
N GLY A 48 -10.01 6.37 0.30
CA GLY A 48 -10.91 6.99 -0.68
C GLY A 48 -11.39 8.37 -0.21
N TYR A 49 -12.41 8.42 0.65
CA TYR A 49 -12.97 9.69 1.13
C TYR A 49 -13.01 9.73 2.66
N VAL A 50 -13.05 10.94 3.20
CA VAL A 50 -13.20 11.20 4.63
C VAL A 50 -14.63 10.85 5.04
N GLN A 51 -14.75 10.09 6.13
CA GLN A 51 -16.00 9.76 6.80
C GLN A 51 -15.83 10.13 8.27
N ASP A 52 -16.74 10.94 8.80
CA ASP A 52 -16.65 11.43 10.18
C ASP A 52 -16.60 10.28 11.20
N GLU A 53 -17.29 9.18 10.91
CA GLU A 53 -17.32 7.95 11.73
C GLU A 53 -15.96 7.24 11.87
N ASN A 54 -14.96 7.59 11.05
CA ASN A 54 -13.65 6.93 11.01
C ASN A 54 -12.52 7.82 11.60
N GLU A 55 -12.84 8.88 12.33
CA GLU A 55 -11.85 9.80 12.91
C GLU A 55 -10.78 9.07 13.76
N ASP A 56 -11.21 8.14 14.62
CA ASP A 56 -10.31 7.32 15.43
C ASP A 56 -9.32 6.48 14.60
N LEU A 57 -9.77 5.98 13.44
CA LEU A 57 -8.91 5.23 12.53
C LEU A 57 -7.87 6.15 11.88
N TYR A 58 -8.28 7.35 11.45
CA TYR A 58 -7.38 8.33 10.86
C TYR A 58 -6.29 8.75 11.86
N GLU A 59 -6.70 9.03 13.10
CA GLU A 59 -5.79 9.37 14.18
C GLU A 59 -4.82 8.22 14.45
N LYS A 60 -5.31 6.98 14.50
CA LYS A 60 -4.48 5.78 14.68
C LYS A 60 -3.46 5.61 13.54
N ILE A 61 -3.84 5.83 12.29
CA ILE A 61 -2.93 5.76 11.13
C ILE A 61 -1.82 6.81 11.28
N GLN A 62 -2.18 8.07 11.56
CA GLN A 62 -1.20 9.14 11.70
C GLN A 62 -0.27 8.92 12.90
N LYS A 63 -0.80 8.58 14.08
CA LYS A 63 -0.02 8.26 15.29
C LYS A 63 0.90 7.05 15.09
N SER A 64 0.55 6.13 14.20
CA SER A 64 1.41 4.99 13.84
C SER A 64 2.57 5.38 12.91
N GLY A 65 2.68 6.66 12.48
CA GLY A 65 3.79 7.17 11.68
C GLY A 65 3.59 7.05 10.18
N TYR A 66 2.35 7.00 9.72
CA TYR A 66 1.99 7.04 8.30
C TYR A 66 1.60 8.45 7.86
N ILE A 67 1.89 8.77 6.59
CA ILE A 67 1.40 9.98 5.93
C ILE A 67 0.04 9.63 5.32
N LEU A 68 -1.04 10.02 6.00
CA LEU A 68 -2.40 9.77 5.55
C LEU A 68 -2.75 10.64 4.33
N LYS A 69 -3.27 10.02 3.28
CA LYS A 69 -3.72 10.67 2.04
C LYS A 69 -5.14 10.25 1.72
N PHE A 70 -5.98 11.21 1.37
CA PHE A 70 -7.32 10.96 0.87
C PHE A 70 -7.37 11.25 -0.62
N ARG A 71 -8.23 10.56 -1.36
CA ARG A 71 -8.58 10.95 -2.73
C ARG A 71 -9.23 12.32 -2.67
N GLU A 72 -8.76 13.24 -3.51
CA GLU A 72 -9.39 14.56 -3.64
C GLU A 72 -10.72 14.40 -4.37
N HIS A 73 -11.84 14.57 -3.64
CA HIS A 73 -13.16 14.66 -4.24
C HIS A 73 -13.64 16.10 -4.27
N ASN A 74 -14.25 16.46 -5.40
CA ASN A 74 -15.15 17.60 -5.47
C ASN A 74 -16.45 17.21 -4.74
N PRO A 75 -16.93 17.96 -3.73
CA PRO A 75 -18.13 17.60 -2.95
C PRO A 75 -19.37 17.30 -3.81
N ALA A 76 -19.44 17.89 -5.01
CA ALA A 76 -20.51 17.66 -5.99
C ALA A 76 -20.53 16.25 -6.62
N MET A 77 -19.50 15.42 -6.39
CA MET A 77 -19.36 14.06 -6.90
C MET A 77 -19.57 12.99 -5.81
N LEU A 78 -20.31 13.31 -4.75
CA LEU A 78 -20.84 12.39 -3.71
C LEU A 78 -21.81 11.32 -4.26
N GLY A 79 -21.74 11.00 -5.55
CA GLY A 79 -22.51 9.92 -6.16
C GLY A 79 -21.96 8.57 -5.76
N THR A 80 -22.50 8.01 -4.66
CA THR A 80 -22.70 6.59 -4.29
C THR A 80 -21.63 5.52 -4.51
N LYS A 81 -20.49 5.82 -5.13
CA LYS A 81 -19.42 4.86 -5.43
C LYS A 81 -18.22 5.14 -4.55
N LYS A 82 -17.92 4.18 -3.67
CA LYS A 82 -16.67 4.10 -2.92
C LYS A 82 -15.51 4.08 -3.92
N GLY A 83 -14.89 5.24 -4.13
CA GLY A 83 -13.82 5.40 -5.11
C GLY A 83 -12.55 4.67 -4.68
N ASN A 84 -11.95 3.90 -5.59
CA ASN A 84 -10.60 3.38 -5.40
C ASN A 84 -9.57 4.52 -5.40
N VAL A 85 -8.37 4.24 -4.90
CA VAL A 85 -7.25 5.18 -4.78
C VAL A 85 -6.13 4.90 -5.78
N ASP A 86 -6.39 4.02 -6.76
CA ASP A 86 -5.36 3.46 -7.63
C ASP A 86 -4.69 4.53 -8.48
N SER A 87 -5.49 5.40 -9.10
CA SER A 87 -4.98 6.53 -9.87
C SER A 87 -4.20 7.53 -9.00
N ASP A 88 -4.63 7.76 -7.76
CA ASP A 88 -3.95 8.66 -6.82
C ASP A 88 -2.56 8.11 -6.45
N ILE A 89 -2.48 6.82 -6.11
CA ILE A 89 -1.21 6.16 -5.80
C ILE A 89 -0.27 6.19 -7.00
N ILE A 90 -0.77 5.79 -8.18
CA ILE A 90 0.01 5.81 -9.43
C ILE A 90 0.54 7.22 -9.69
N PHE A 91 -0.33 8.24 -9.63
CA PHE A 91 0.06 9.61 -9.92
C PHE A 91 1.07 10.16 -8.91
N TYR A 92 0.90 9.87 -7.61
CA TYR A 92 1.87 10.28 -6.59
C TYR A 92 3.26 9.66 -6.86
N ILE A 93 3.32 8.38 -7.19
CA ILE A 93 4.57 7.71 -7.52
C ILE A 93 5.22 8.33 -8.76
N MET A 94 4.45 8.51 -9.84
CA MET A 94 4.94 9.10 -11.08
C MET A 94 5.41 10.54 -10.88
N LYS A 95 4.70 11.32 -10.05
CA LYS A 95 5.09 12.69 -9.70
C LYS A 95 6.44 12.73 -8.98
N LYS A 96 6.68 11.85 -7.99
CA LYS A 96 7.97 11.76 -7.29
C LYS A 96 9.11 11.41 -8.24
N LEU A 97 8.88 10.48 -9.17
CA LEU A 97 9.85 10.13 -10.21
C LEU A 97 10.14 11.31 -11.16
N TYR A 98 9.09 11.94 -11.68
CA TYR A 98 9.20 13.07 -12.61
C TYR A 98 9.93 14.27 -12.00
N LEU A 99 9.62 14.59 -10.74
CA LEU A 99 10.26 15.67 -9.98
C LEU A 99 11.65 15.31 -9.45
N LYS A 100 12.11 14.07 -9.68
CA LYS A 100 13.40 13.55 -9.23
C LYS A 100 13.61 13.73 -7.72
N GLU A 101 12.56 13.43 -6.95
CA GLU A 101 12.66 13.42 -5.48
C GLU A 101 13.66 12.37 -5.02
N ASP A 102 14.34 12.63 -3.91
CA ASP A 102 15.35 11.73 -3.37
C ASP A 102 14.70 10.54 -2.65
N PHE A 103 14.70 9.38 -3.32
CA PHE A 103 14.37 8.08 -2.73
C PHE A 103 15.06 6.94 -3.47
N GLU A 104 15.28 5.84 -2.75
CA GLU A 104 15.95 4.66 -3.31
C GLU A 104 15.00 3.87 -4.20
N ARG A 105 14.03 3.16 -3.61
CA ARG A 105 13.05 2.33 -4.31
C ARG A 105 11.68 2.36 -3.62
N ILE A 106 10.68 1.81 -4.31
CA ILE A 106 9.27 1.81 -3.91
C ILE A 106 8.84 0.45 -3.38
N VAL A 107 8.16 0.46 -2.24
CA VAL A 107 7.40 -0.67 -1.69
C VAL A 107 5.92 -0.38 -1.92
N LEU A 108 5.21 -1.28 -2.59
CA LEU A 108 3.76 -1.17 -2.80
C LEU A 108 3.03 -2.19 -1.93
N VAL A 109 1.94 -1.79 -1.28
CA VAL A 109 1.07 -2.67 -0.50
C VAL A 109 -0.31 -2.67 -1.14
N SER A 110 -0.55 -3.67 -1.99
CA SER A 110 -1.83 -3.94 -2.63
C SER A 110 -1.79 -5.33 -3.28
N GLY A 111 -2.97 -5.91 -3.51
CA GLY A 111 -3.19 -7.06 -4.37
C GLY A 111 -3.90 -6.72 -5.68
N ASP A 112 -4.23 -5.44 -5.92
CA ASP A 112 -4.92 -5.03 -7.14
C ASP A 112 -4.03 -5.22 -8.38
N GLY A 113 -4.60 -5.71 -9.48
CA GLY A 113 -3.92 -5.89 -10.76
C GLY A 113 -3.68 -4.59 -11.52
N ASP A 114 -4.39 -3.51 -11.19
CA ASP A 114 -4.31 -2.22 -11.88
C ASP A 114 -2.92 -1.56 -11.74
N TYR A 115 -2.14 -1.95 -10.73
CA TYR A 115 -0.76 -1.50 -10.55
C TYR A 115 0.26 -2.19 -11.45
N LYS A 116 -0.13 -3.19 -12.25
CA LYS A 116 0.83 -4.00 -13.02
C LYS A 116 1.71 -3.16 -13.95
N MET A 117 1.10 -2.23 -14.67
CA MET A 117 1.84 -1.36 -15.61
C MET A 117 2.85 -0.47 -14.87
N LEU A 118 2.47 0.06 -13.71
CA LEU A 118 3.36 0.83 -12.86
C LEU A 118 4.54 -0.03 -12.37
N LEU A 119 4.28 -1.26 -11.93
CA LEU A 119 5.31 -2.14 -11.40
C LEU A 119 6.31 -2.56 -12.47
N ASP A 120 5.85 -2.87 -13.70
CA ASP A 120 6.73 -3.15 -14.83
C ASP A 120 7.67 -1.97 -15.09
N PHE A 121 7.12 -0.75 -15.16
CA PHE A 121 7.89 0.48 -15.34
C PHE A 121 8.91 0.72 -14.21
N LEU A 122 8.51 0.55 -12.94
CA LEU A 122 9.42 0.73 -11.80
C LEU A 122 10.55 -0.32 -11.78
N ILE A 123 10.32 -1.53 -12.30
CA ILE A 123 11.36 -2.55 -12.46
C ILE A 123 12.36 -2.13 -13.53
N GLU A 124 11.88 -1.63 -14.66
CA GLU A 124 12.72 -1.14 -15.76
C GLU A 124 13.61 0.03 -15.32
N GLU A 125 13.09 0.91 -14.47
CA GLU A 125 13.81 2.08 -13.92
C GLU A 125 14.71 1.77 -12.70
N ASP A 126 14.82 0.51 -12.26
CA ASP A 126 15.47 0.10 -10.99
C ASP A 126 14.93 0.86 -9.76
N LYS A 127 13.64 1.22 -9.78
CA LYS A 127 12.92 1.95 -8.73
C LYS A 127 11.94 1.08 -7.94
N PHE A 128 11.85 -0.21 -8.22
CA PHE A 128 10.97 -1.13 -7.51
C PHE A 128 11.71 -1.98 -6.46
N ALA A 129 11.26 -1.93 -5.20
CA ALA A 129 11.78 -2.79 -4.14
C ALA A 129 10.92 -4.05 -3.95
N MET A 130 9.63 -3.89 -3.67
CA MET A 130 8.80 -4.99 -3.16
C MET A 130 7.30 -4.73 -3.32
N LEU A 131 6.55 -5.77 -3.68
CA LEU A 131 5.08 -5.82 -3.59
C LEU A 131 4.65 -6.67 -2.40
N LEU A 132 3.88 -6.08 -1.48
CA LEU A 132 3.32 -6.74 -0.30
C LEU A 132 1.84 -7.02 -0.54
N PHE A 133 1.51 -8.28 -0.81
CA PHE A 133 0.14 -8.73 -0.96
C PHE A 133 -0.52 -8.92 0.41
N PRO A 134 -1.72 -8.37 0.67
CA PRO A 134 -2.43 -8.60 1.93
C PRO A 134 -2.78 -10.07 2.18
N ASN A 135 -3.03 -10.84 1.11
CA ASN A 135 -3.35 -12.27 1.15
C ASN A 135 -2.91 -12.98 -0.15
N LYS A 136 -2.96 -14.32 -0.20
CA LYS A 136 -2.65 -15.12 -1.40
C LYS A 136 -3.80 -15.22 -2.39
N LYS A 137 -5.04 -15.13 -1.91
CA LYS A 137 -6.25 -15.37 -2.70
C LYS A 137 -6.48 -14.34 -3.79
N PHE A 138 -6.09 -13.09 -3.53
CA PHE A 138 -6.30 -11.96 -4.45
C PHE A 138 -5.01 -11.56 -5.17
N ALA A 139 -3.96 -12.39 -5.10
CA ALA A 139 -2.78 -12.19 -5.91
C ALA A 139 -3.14 -12.43 -7.38
N SER A 140 -3.36 -11.34 -8.12
CA SER A 140 -3.71 -11.41 -9.54
C SER A 140 -2.71 -12.30 -10.28
N SER A 141 -3.22 -13.15 -11.18
CA SER A 141 -2.40 -14.02 -12.03
C SER A 141 -1.39 -13.23 -12.88
N LEU A 142 -1.64 -11.93 -13.06
CA LEU A 142 -0.76 -10.95 -13.69
C LEU A 142 0.62 -10.86 -13.01
N TYR A 143 0.71 -11.16 -11.71
CA TYR A 143 1.94 -11.06 -10.93
C TYR A 143 2.78 -12.34 -10.90
N LYS A 144 2.39 -13.37 -11.68
CA LYS A 144 3.20 -14.59 -11.82
C LYS A 144 4.59 -14.31 -12.40
N LYS A 145 4.71 -13.30 -13.26
CA LYS A 145 5.97 -12.90 -13.91
C LYS A 145 6.90 -12.06 -13.01
N ILE A 146 6.37 -11.44 -11.96
CA ILE A 146 7.22 -10.75 -10.96
C ILE A 146 8.03 -11.81 -10.22
N LYS A 147 9.35 -11.64 -10.21
CA LYS A 147 10.27 -12.55 -9.53
C LYS A 147 9.93 -12.64 -8.04
N SER A 148 10.13 -13.82 -7.46
CA SER A 148 9.73 -14.14 -6.08
C SER A 148 10.41 -13.26 -5.02
N ASP A 149 11.59 -12.75 -5.31
CA ASP A 149 12.37 -11.82 -4.48
C ASP A 149 11.82 -10.39 -4.46
N HIS A 150 10.88 -10.06 -5.35
CA HIS A 150 10.20 -8.76 -5.39
C HIS A 150 8.73 -8.81 -4.93
N LYS A 151 8.28 -9.93 -4.34
CA LYS A 151 6.93 -10.04 -3.77
C LYS A 151 6.90 -10.86 -2.49
N THR A 152 5.98 -10.55 -1.59
CA THR A 152 5.70 -11.39 -0.40
C THR A 152 4.23 -11.26 0.01
N PHE A 153 3.75 -12.20 0.82
CA PHE A 153 2.40 -12.21 1.35
C PHE A 153 2.42 -11.84 2.83
N LEU A 154 1.61 -10.86 3.22
CA LEU A 154 1.52 -10.42 4.61
C LEU A 154 0.89 -11.49 5.52
N GLU A 155 0.07 -12.38 4.96
CA GLU A 155 -0.53 -13.50 5.69
C GLU A 155 0.43 -14.67 5.94
N ASP A 156 1.64 -14.67 5.37
CA ASP A 156 2.63 -15.71 5.67
C ASP A 156 2.92 -15.72 7.17
N THR A 157 2.94 -16.91 7.79
CA THR A 157 2.97 -17.09 9.25
C THR A 157 4.03 -16.24 9.94
N ASP A 158 5.24 -16.17 9.38
CA ASP A 158 6.36 -15.41 9.95
C ASP A 158 6.22 -13.90 9.80
N VAL A 159 5.48 -13.44 8.78
CA VAL A 159 5.16 -12.04 8.56
C VAL A 159 4.00 -11.66 9.46
N ARG A 160 2.88 -12.38 9.40
CA ARG A 160 1.67 -12.14 10.18
C ARG A 160 1.98 -12.04 11.67
N LYS A 161 2.73 -12.98 12.26
CA LYS A 161 3.15 -12.91 13.69
C LYS A 161 3.86 -11.61 14.09
N LYS A 162 4.51 -10.93 13.15
CA LYS A 162 5.23 -9.67 13.41
C LYS A 162 4.34 -8.45 13.32
N ILE A 163 3.21 -8.53 12.61
CA ILE A 163 2.39 -7.37 12.22
C ILE A 163 0.91 -7.48 12.59
N SER A 164 0.48 -8.60 13.18
CA SER A 164 -0.82 -8.75 13.86
C SER A 164 -0.68 -8.57 15.36
#